data_AF-A0A2S9F6I4-F1
#
_entry.id   AF-A0A2S9F6I4-F1
#
_cell.length_a   1.000
_cell.length_b   1.000
_cell.length_c   1.000
_cell.angle_alpha   90.00
_cell.angle_beta   90.00
_cell.angle_gamma   90.00
#
_symmetry.space_group_name_H-M   'P 1'
#
loop_
_entity.id
_entity.type
_entity.pdbx_description
1 polymer ?
#
loop_
_entity_poly.entity_id
_entity_poly.type
_entity_poly.pdbx_seq_one_letter_code
_entity_poly.pdbx_strand_id
1 'polypeptide(L)'
;MKTTFDRISAMSAEQRGKLAEQFEKASRVAGAEPIAVVGIGCRFPGGVSGPDSYWKFLEGGTDAITEVPADRWDGDAFYDPDPMAPGKMPSKWGAYIDDVAGFDAEFFGITPREAAAMDPQQRVLLEVAWEALENAGMAPDALGELRAAVMV
;
A
#
# COMPACT_ATOMS: atom_id res chain seq x y z
N MET A 1 -19.07 0.41 -11.51
CA MET A 1 -18.40 1.41 -10.64
C MET A 1 -17.79 2.46 -11.57
N LYS A 2 -18.19 3.74 -11.51
CA LYS A 2 -17.61 4.78 -12.41
C LYS A 2 -16.19 5.07 -11.96
N THR A 3 -15.22 4.88 -12.85
CA THR A 3 -13.80 5.11 -12.56
C THR A 3 -13.55 6.59 -12.25
N THR A 4 -12.43 6.91 -11.59
CA THR A 4 -12.00 8.31 -11.39
C THR A 4 -11.90 9.05 -12.73
N PHE A 5 -11.51 8.33 -13.79
CA PHE A 5 -11.48 8.85 -15.15
C PHE A 5 -12.88 9.19 -15.70
N ASP A 6 -13.87 8.32 -15.50
CA ASP A 6 -15.27 8.57 -15.89
C ASP A 6 -15.86 9.77 -15.15
N ARG A 7 -15.47 9.98 -13.89
CA ARG A 7 -15.90 11.13 -13.09
C ARG A 7 -15.30 12.42 -13.62
N ILE A 8 -14.03 12.43 -14.00
CA ILE A 8 -13.36 13.60 -14.58
C ILE A 8 -13.92 13.94 -15.98
N SER A 9 -14.16 12.93 -16.82
CA SER A 9 -14.75 13.12 -18.14
C SER A 9 -16.20 13.63 -18.09
N ALA A 10 -16.96 13.26 -17.06
CA ALA A 10 -18.33 13.71 -16.83
C ALA A 10 -18.45 15.11 -16.18
N MET A 11 -17.34 15.76 -15.82
CA MET A 11 -17.37 17.09 -15.19
C MET A 11 -17.74 18.18 -16.20
N SER A 12 -18.61 19.10 -15.78
CA SER A 12 -18.89 20.33 -16.52
C SER A 12 -17.65 21.23 -16.59
N ALA A 13 -17.60 22.13 -17.58
CA ALA A 13 -16.50 23.08 -17.72
C ALA A 13 -16.26 23.91 -16.45
N GLU A 14 -17.31 24.19 -15.68
CA GLU A 14 -17.26 24.92 -14.41
C GLU A 14 -16.62 24.09 -13.29
N GLN A 15 -16.90 22.78 -13.24
CA GLN A 15 -16.28 21.87 -12.27
C GLN A 15 -14.80 21.64 -12.57
N ARG A 16 -14.43 21.54 -13.86
CA ARG A 16 -13.02 21.50 -14.29
C ARG A 16 -12.29 22.80 -13.98
N GLY A 17 -12.96 23.94 -14.14
CA GLY A 17 -12.45 25.26 -13.77
C GLY A 17 -12.19 25.38 -12.26
N LYS A 18 -13.12 24.93 -11.40
CA LYS A 18 -12.93 24.90 -9.94
C LYS A 18 -11.82 23.95 -9.50
N LEU A 19 -11.68 22.79 -10.15
CA LEU A 19 -10.58 21.85 -9.88
C LEU A 19 -9.23 22.46 -10.29
N ALA A 20 -9.15 23.08 -11.48
CA ALA A 20 -7.97 23.79 -11.94
C ALA A 20 -7.62 24.98 -11.04
N GLU A 21 -8.60 25.76 -10.58
CA GLU A 21 -8.40 26.80 -9.57
C GLU A 21 -7.93 26.23 -8.24
N GLN A 22 -8.42 25.07 -7.80
CA GLN A 22 -7.92 24.42 -6.59
C GLN A 22 -6.48 23.93 -6.75
N PHE A 23 -6.11 23.37 -7.91
CA PHE A 23 -4.73 23.02 -8.24
C PHE A 23 -3.82 24.24 -8.30
N GLU A 24 -4.26 25.33 -8.92
CA GLU A 24 -3.56 26.62 -8.95
C GLU A 24 -3.45 27.25 -7.56
N LYS A 25 -4.47 27.11 -6.72
CA LYS A 25 -4.43 27.66 -5.35
C LYS A 25 -3.53 26.83 -4.45
N ALA A 26 -3.46 25.52 -4.65
CA ALA A 26 -2.48 24.63 -4.02
C ALA A 26 -1.06 24.92 -4.53
N SER A 27 -0.88 25.20 -5.82
CA SER A 27 0.42 25.63 -6.38
C SER A 27 0.81 27.04 -5.90
N ARG A 28 -0.16 27.91 -5.58
CA ARG A 28 0.10 29.26 -5.03
C ARG A 28 0.47 29.30 -3.55
N VAL A 29 0.33 28.20 -2.81
CA VAL A 29 1.01 28.07 -1.51
C VAL A 29 2.54 28.01 -1.71
N ALA A 30 3.01 27.85 -2.97
CA ALA A 30 4.38 27.54 -3.35
C ALA A 30 5.17 28.75 -3.88
N GLY A 31 6.11 29.21 -3.06
CA GLY A 31 7.45 29.53 -3.57
C GLY A 31 8.33 28.27 -3.70
N ALA A 32 7.76 27.08 -3.48
CA ALA A 32 8.44 25.79 -3.47
C ALA A 32 8.22 25.03 -4.79
N GLU A 33 9.23 24.31 -5.23
CA GLU A 33 9.16 23.45 -6.41
C GLU A 33 8.17 22.28 -6.17
N PRO A 34 7.32 21.92 -7.15
CA PRO A 34 6.46 20.74 -7.05
C PRO A 34 7.26 19.45 -6.82
N ILE A 35 6.75 18.55 -5.98
CA ILE A 35 7.40 17.27 -5.68
C ILE A 35 6.84 16.18 -6.59
N ALA A 36 7.72 15.57 -7.39
CA ALA A 36 7.36 14.44 -8.25
C ALA A 36 7.36 13.12 -7.45
N VAL A 37 6.34 12.30 -7.67
CA VAL A 37 6.37 10.88 -7.27
C VAL A 37 6.99 10.11 -8.43
N VAL A 38 8.23 9.65 -8.24
CA VAL A 38 9.03 9.03 -9.30
C VAL A 38 9.01 7.51 -9.27
N GLY A 39 8.59 6.90 -8.15
CA GLY A 39 8.42 5.45 -8.03
C GLY A 39 7.43 5.08 -6.94
N ILE A 40 6.88 3.87 -7.06
CA ILE A 40 5.91 3.30 -6.14
C ILE A 40 6.13 1.79 -6.00
N GLY A 41 6.14 1.33 -4.75
CA GLY A 41 6.02 -0.08 -4.38
C GLY A 41 4.75 -0.25 -3.56
N CYS A 42 4.10 -1.41 -3.64
CA CYS A 42 2.96 -1.70 -2.78
C CYS A 42 2.75 -3.20 -2.56
N ARG A 43 2.10 -3.50 -1.44
CA ARG A 43 1.54 -4.81 -1.10
C ARG A 43 0.10 -4.60 -0.69
N PHE A 44 -0.83 -5.26 -1.37
CA PHE A 44 -2.24 -5.22 -1.01
C PHE A 44 -2.86 -6.61 -1.05
N PRO A 45 -4.00 -6.81 -0.38
CA PRO A 45 -4.76 -8.05 -0.45
C PRO A 45 -5.15 -8.43 -1.89
N GLY A 46 -5.39 -9.72 -2.12
CA GLY A 46 -5.82 -10.23 -3.43
C GLY A 46 -4.67 -10.47 -4.42
N GLY A 47 -3.50 -10.89 -3.92
CA GLY A 47 -2.33 -11.17 -4.76
C GLY A 47 -1.62 -9.95 -5.32
N VAL A 48 -1.86 -8.76 -4.77
CA VAL A 48 -1.27 -7.51 -5.25
C VAL A 48 0.12 -7.32 -4.66
N SER A 49 1.12 -7.41 -5.52
CA SER A 49 2.55 -7.31 -5.21
C SER A 49 3.25 -6.14 -5.90
N GLY A 50 2.50 -5.18 -6.42
CA GLY A 50 3.07 -3.99 -7.05
C GLY A 50 2.07 -3.21 -7.90
N PRO A 51 2.48 -2.06 -8.46
CA PRO A 51 1.59 -1.13 -9.14
C PRO A 51 0.82 -1.75 -10.31
N ASP A 52 1.47 -2.59 -11.12
CA ASP A 52 0.82 -3.25 -12.27
C ASP A 52 -0.26 -4.24 -11.85
N SER A 53 0.04 -5.06 -10.83
CA SER A 53 -0.94 -6.01 -10.27
C SER A 53 -2.08 -5.28 -9.57
N TYR A 54 -1.77 -4.16 -8.91
CA TYR A 54 -2.77 -3.32 -8.26
C TYR A 54 -3.71 -2.69 -9.28
N TRP A 55 -3.17 -2.18 -10.39
CA TRP A 55 -4.00 -1.61 -11.45
C TRP A 55 -4.96 -2.64 -12.03
N LYS A 56 -4.47 -3.84 -12.34
CA LYS A 56 -5.30 -4.95 -12.82
C LYS A 56 -6.39 -5.34 -11.81
N PHE A 57 -6.03 -5.37 -10.53
CA PHE A 57 -6.98 -5.65 -9.44
C PHE A 57 -8.10 -4.59 -9.40
N LEU A 58 -7.76 -3.30 -9.50
CA LEU A 58 -8.70 -2.20 -9.53
C LEU A 58 -9.60 -2.22 -10.77
N GLU A 59 -9.03 -2.45 -11.95
CA GLU A 59 -9.79 -2.59 -13.19
C GLU A 59 -10.77 -3.77 -13.14
N GLY A 60 -10.36 -4.86 -12.50
CA GLY A 60 -11.20 -6.03 -12.26
C GLY A 60 -12.34 -5.78 -11.26
N GLY A 61 -12.29 -4.70 -10.48
CA GLY A 61 -13.29 -4.41 -9.44
C GLY A 61 -13.44 -5.55 -8.42
N THR A 62 -12.34 -6.25 -8.14
CA THR A 62 -12.33 -7.46 -7.32
C THR A 62 -12.47 -7.10 -5.84
N ASP A 63 -13.24 -7.90 -5.10
CA ASP A 63 -13.30 -7.82 -3.64
C ASP A 63 -12.28 -8.80 -3.04
N ALA A 64 -11.33 -8.28 -2.25
CA ALA A 64 -10.30 -9.07 -1.58
C ALA A 64 -10.64 -9.40 -0.12
N ILE A 65 -11.87 -9.09 0.32
CA ILE A 65 -12.33 -9.44 1.66
C ILE A 65 -12.53 -10.96 1.72
N THR A 66 -11.87 -11.57 2.70
CA THR A 66 -11.90 -13.00 2.98
C THR A 66 -12.12 -13.22 4.47
N GLU A 67 -12.40 -14.45 4.87
CA GLU A 67 -12.35 -14.82 6.28
C GLU A 67 -10.90 -14.81 6.78
N VAL A 68 -10.70 -14.78 8.10
CA VAL A 68 -9.36 -14.90 8.70
C VAL A 68 -8.63 -16.13 8.11
N PRO A 69 -7.46 -15.95 7.49
CA PRO A 69 -6.71 -17.08 6.95
C PRO A 69 -6.27 -18.05 8.06
N ALA A 70 -6.38 -19.35 7.79
CA ALA A 70 -6.18 -20.40 8.79
C ALA A 70 -4.74 -20.47 9.34
N ASP A 71 -3.77 -19.88 8.65
CA ASP A 71 -2.37 -19.77 9.05
C ASP A 71 -2.09 -18.57 9.97
N ARG A 72 -3.08 -17.70 10.24
CA ARG A 72 -2.93 -16.52 11.11
C ARG A 72 -3.37 -16.79 12.54
N TRP A 73 -4.66 -17.06 12.72
CA TRP A 73 -5.25 -17.47 13.99
C TRP A 73 -6.60 -18.16 13.72
N ASP A 74 -7.14 -18.83 14.74
CA ASP A 74 -8.46 -19.44 14.66
C ASP A 74 -9.55 -18.35 14.72
N GLY A 75 -10.02 -17.90 13.55
CA GLY A 75 -11.05 -16.87 13.45
C GLY A 75 -12.39 -17.28 14.10
N ASP A 76 -12.76 -18.56 13.98
CA ASP A 76 -14.02 -19.08 14.51
C ASP A 76 -14.01 -19.11 16.05
N ALA A 77 -12.87 -19.39 16.67
CA ALA A 77 -12.72 -19.33 18.12
C ALA A 77 -13.00 -17.94 18.71
N PHE A 78 -12.83 -16.87 17.94
CA PHE A 78 -13.02 -15.49 18.39
C PHE A 78 -14.26 -14.81 17.80
N TYR A 79 -14.98 -15.42 16.86
CA TYR A 79 -16.16 -14.82 16.27
C TYR A 79 -17.41 -14.98 17.14
N ASP A 80 -18.21 -13.91 17.25
CA ASP A 80 -19.59 -13.92 17.77
C ASP A 80 -20.41 -12.85 17.05
N PRO A 81 -21.59 -13.14 16.50
CA PRO A 81 -22.43 -12.13 15.85
C PRO A 81 -22.97 -11.06 16.80
N ASP A 82 -22.97 -11.26 18.12
CA ASP A 82 -23.32 -10.23 19.11
C ASP A 82 -22.14 -9.26 19.33
N PRO A 83 -22.27 -7.97 18.96
CA PRO A 83 -21.21 -6.98 19.15
C PRO A 83 -20.87 -6.71 20.62
N MET A 84 -21.73 -7.13 21.55
CA MET A 84 -21.53 -6.96 23.00
C MET A 84 -20.95 -8.20 23.68
N ALA A 85 -20.74 -9.31 22.95
CA ALA A 85 -20.16 -10.52 23.50
C ALA A 85 -18.72 -10.27 24.04
N PRO A 86 -18.46 -10.48 25.34
CA PRO A 86 -17.16 -10.20 25.92
C PRO A 86 -16.04 -11.09 25.32
N GLY A 87 -14.94 -10.46 24.90
CA GLY A 87 -13.77 -11.16 24.37
C GLY A 87 -13.96 -11.77 22.97
N LYS A 88 -15.00 -11.35 22.24
CA LYS A 88 -15.32 -11.82 20.89
C LYS A 88 -15.24 -10.68 19.87
N MET A 89 -15.06 -11.06 18.61
CA MET A 89 -15.04 -10.19 17.45
C MET A 89 -16.37 -10.30 16.70
N PRO A 90 -17.03 -9.17 16.37
CA PRO A 90 -18.29 -9.16 15.62
C PRO A 90 -18.13 -9.45 14.13
N SER A 91 -16.89 -9.51 13.64
CA SER A 91 -16.56 -9.80 12.25
C SER A 91 -15.49 -10.87 12.18
N LYS A 92 -15.66 -11.80 11.23
CA LYS A 92 -14.63 -12.74 10.80
C LYS A 92 -14.00 -12.36 9.46
N TRP A 93 -14.39 -11.22 8.90
CA TRP A 93 -13.99 -10.74 7.59
C TRP A 93 -12.87 -9.71 7.71
N GLY A 94 -11.89 -9.82 6.83
CA GLY A 94 -10.78 -8.88 6.67
C GLY A 94 -10.17 -9.00 5.28
N ALA A 95 -9.25 -8.09 4.95
CA ALA A 95 -8.47 -8.17 3.73
C ALA A 95 -7.00 -8.38 4.13
N TYR A 96 -6.41 -9.48 3.68
CA TYR A 96 -5.11 -9.95 4.14
C TYR A 96 -4.12 -9.95 2.98
N ILE A 97 -2.89 -9.51 3.24
CA ILE A 97 -1.77 -9.76 2.34
C ILE A 97 -1.38 -11.24 2.44
N ASP A 98 -1.03 -11.86 1.32
CA ASP A 98 -0.84 -13.30 1.24
C ASP A 98 0.33 -13.75 2.12
N ASP A 99 1.56 -13.34 1.80
CA ASP A 99 2.76 -13.72 2.52
C ASP A 99 3.28 -12.59 3.42
N VAL A 100 3.00 -12.67 4.71
CA VAL A 100 3.59 -11.76 5.73
C VAL A 100 4.86 -12.33 6.35
N ALA A 101 5.10 -13.63 6.17
CA ALA A 101 6.13 -14.37 6.88
C ALA A 101 7.40 -14.51 6.04
N GLY A 102 7.27 -14.50 4.71
CA GLY A 102 8.35 -14.44 3.74
C GLY A 102 9.13 -13.14 3.85
N PHE A 103 10.43 -13.27 3.69
CA PHE A 103 11.38 -12.16 3.65
C PHE A 103 12.72 -12.64 3.11
N ASP A 104 13.28 -11.96 2.11
CA ASP A 104 14.62 -12.25 1.59
C ASP A 104 15.71 -11.67 2.51
N ALA A 105 15.97 -12.37 3.62
CA ALA A 105 16.92 -11.90 4.62
C ALA A 105 18.36 -11.76 4.08
N GLU A 106 18.79 -12.67 3.19
CA GLU A 106 20.14 -12.66 2.62
C GLU A 106 20.36 -11.42 1.75
N PHE A 107 19.37 -11.06 0.94
CA PHE A 107 19.40 -9.86 0.11
C PHE A 107 19.63 -8.58 0.92
N PHE A 108 18.94 -8.44 2.06
CA PHE A 108 19.10 -7.29 2.96
C PHE A 108 20.29 -7.41 3.92
N GLY A 109 21.10 -8.47 3.82
CA GLY A 109 22.25 -8.69 4.70
C GLY A 109 21.87 -9.00 6.16
N ILE A 110 20.65 -9.51 6.38
CA ILE A 110 20.08 -9.83 7.68
C ILE A 110 20.21 -11.33 7.95
N THR A 111 20.60 -11.70 9.17
CA THR A 111 20.74 -13.12 9.51
C THR A 111 19.35 -13.79 9.64
N PRO A 112 19.21 -15.10 9.33
CA PRO A 112 17.92 -15.80 9.49
C PRO A 112 17.34 -15.71 10.91
N ARG A 113 18.22 -15.72 11.92
CA ARG A 113 17.82 -15.59 13.33
C ARG A 113 17.24 -14.21 13.64
N GLU A 114 17.82 -13.16 13.08
CA GLU A 114 17.34 -11.79 13.24
C GLU A 114 16.03 -11.59 12.47
N ALA A 115 15.97 -12.01 11.21
CA ALA A 115 14.76 -11.95 10.39
C ALA A 115 13.56 -12.62 11.06
N ALA A 116 13.76 -13.77 11.70
CA ALA A 116 12.70 -14.49 12.44
C ALA A 116 12.17 -13.71 13.66
N ALA A 117 12.94 -12.78 14.22
CA ALA A 117 12.54 -11.93 15.34
C ALA A 117 12.02 -10.56 14.91
N MET A 118 12.16 -10.19 13.63
CA MET A 118 11.69 -8.91 13.11
C MET A 118 10.16 -8.87 12.99
N ASP A 119 9.60 -7.71 13.32
CA ASP A 119 8.20 -7.41 13.03
C ASP A 119 7.95 -7.56 11.50
N PRO A 120 6.94 -8.33 11.08
CA PRO A 120 6.60 -8.45 9.65
C PRO A 120 6.42 -7.12 8.92
N GLN A 121 5.96 -6.06 9.61
CA GLN A 121 5.81 -4.73 9.02
C GLN A 121 7.14 -4.15 8.57
N GLN A 122 8.22 -4.38 9.33
CA GLN A 122 9.56 -3.92 8.95
C GLN A 122 10.08 -4.68 7.73
N ARG A 123 9.83 -5.99 7.68
CA ARG A 123 10.23 -6.86 6.56
C ARG A 123 9.53 -6.47 5.27
N VAL A 124 8.21 -6.28 5.32
CA VAL A 124 7.41 -5.79 4.18
C VAL A 124 7.84 -4.38 3.78
N LEU A 125 8.11 -3.49 4.72
CA LEU A 125 8.56 -2.13 4.42
C LEU A 125 9.90 -2.11 3.66
N LEU A 126 10.85 -2.98 4.04
CA LEU A 126 12.14 -3.09 3.38
C LEU A 126 12.00 -3.52 1.91
N GLU A 127 11.19 -4.56 1.65
CA GLU A 127 10.90 -5.02 0.29
C GLU A 127 10.19 -3.94 -0.53
N VAL A 128 9.13 -3.34 0.02
CA VAL A 128 8.34 -2.32 -0.69
C VAL A 128 9.16 -1.06 -0.97
N ALA A 129 10.03 -0.65 -0.04
CA ALA A 129 10.92 0.49 -0.24
C ALA A 129 11.94 0.20 -1.35
N TRP A 130 12.49 -1.01 -1.39
CA TRP A 130 13.39 -1.44 -2.46
C TRP A 130 12.71 -1.40 -3.83
N GLU A 131 11.53 -2.01 -3.94
CA GLU A 131 10.76 -2.02 -5.19
C GLU A 131 10.35 -0.62 -5.65
N ALA A 132 10.04 0.28 -4.72
CA ALA A 132 9.74 1.67 -5.05
C ALA A 132 10.95 2.37 -5.69
N LEU A 133 12.17 2.07 -5.22
CA LEU A 133 13.41 2.57 -5.82
C LEU A 133 13.68 1.94 -7.19
N GLU A 134 13.45 0.63 -7.34
CA GLU A 134 13.55 -0.04 -8.63
C GLU A 134 12.56 0.52 -9.65
N ASN A 135 11.31 0.74 -9.23
CA ASN A 135 10.28 1.37 -10.05
C ASN A 135 10.66 2.79 -10.47
N ALA A 136 11.35 3.53 -9.60
CA ALA A 136 11.91 4.85 -9.91
C ALA A 136 13.14 4.79 -10.84
N GLY A 137 13.66 3.59 -11.15
CA GLY A 137 14.91 3.43 -11.90
C GLY A 137 16.14 3.94 -11.15
N MET A 138 16.08 4.01 -9.81
CA MET A 138 17.16 4.50 -8.97
C MET A 138 18.00 3.34 -8.43
N ALA A 139 19.30 3.34 -8.74
CA ALA A 139 20.23 2.43 -8.10
C ALA A 139 20.44 2.84 -6.63
N PRO A 140 20.45 1.89 -5.67
CA PRO A 140 20.69 2.19 -4.26
C PRO A 140 22.01 2.93 -4.00
N ASP A 141 23.06 2.60 -4.76
CA ASP A 141 24.36 3.27 -4.66
C ASP A 141 24.27 4.77 -4.95
N ALA A 142 23.33 5.19 -5.82
CA ALA A 142 23.09 6.59 -6.12
C ALA A 142 22.43 7.35 -4.96
N LEU A 143 21.80 6.65 -4.00
CA LEU A 143 21.20 7.28 -2.81
C LEU A 143 22.25 7.69 -1.78
N GLY A 144 23.41 7.02 -1.73
CA GLY A 144 24.47 7.32 -0.76
C GLY A 144 25.05 8.73 -0.91
N GLU A 145 24.90 9.33 -2.09
CA GLU A 145 25.34 10.70 -2.41
C GLU A 145 24.25 11.76 -2.12
N LEU A 146 23.02 11.31 -1.83
CA LEU A 146 21.85 12.17 -1.65
C LEU A 146 21.49 12.35 -0.18
N ARG A 147 20.89 13.50 0.13
CA ARG A 147 20.21 13.71 1.42
C ARG A 147 18.81 13.12 1.33
N ALA A 148 18.69 11.86 1.73
CA ALA A 148 17.42 11.15 1.77
C ALA A 148 16.80 11.19 3.19
N ALA A 149 15.47 11.21 3.25
CA ALA A 149 14.70 11.05 4.48
C ALA A 149 13.68 9.93 4.27
N VAL A 150 13.43 9.15 5.33
CA VAL A 150 12.40 8.12 5.36
C VAL A 150 11.28 8.59 6.28
N MET A 151 10.05 8.53 5.78
CA MET A 151 8.82 8.89 6.51
C MET A 151 7.83 7.74 6.34
N VAL A 152 7.41 7.12 7.46
CA VAL A 152 6.49 5.98 7.53
C VAL A 152 5.33 6.32 8.45
#